data_AF-A0A847WB22-F1
#
_entry.id   AF-A0A847WB22-F1
#
_cell.length_a   1.000
_cell.length_b   1.000
_cell.length_c   1.000
_cell.angle_alpha   90.00
_cell.angle_beta   90.00
_cell.angle_gamma   90.00
#
_symmetry.space_group_name_H-M   'P 1'
#
loop_
_entity.id
_entity.type
_entity.pdbx_description
1 polymer ?
#
loop_
_entity_poly.entity_id
_entity_poly.type
_entity_poly.pdbx_seq_one_letter_code
_entity_poly.pdbx_strand_id
1 'polypeptide(L)' 'MSVSKSDSYAAAGVDITAGYRAVELMRAHVARTMTAGALTDIGGFGGLFELDLTG' A
#
# COMPACT_ATOMS: atom_id res chain seq x y z
N MET A 1 -12.39 1.35 10.53
CA MET A 1 -12.02 0.50 9.38
C MET A 1 -12.63 -0.88 9.61
N SER A 2 -13.49 -1.36 8.71
CA SER A 2 -13.87 -2.77 8.71
C SER A 2 -12.65 -3.58 8.26
N VAL A 3 -12.21 -4.53 9.09
CA VAL A 3 -11.13 -5.43 8.69
C VAL A 3 -11.71 -6.41 7.69
N SER A 4 -11.29 -6.32 6.43
CA SER A 4 -11.70 -7.27 5.40
C SER A 4 -11.25 -8.67 5.79
N LYS A 5 -12.18 -9.63 5.75
CA LYS A 5 -11.93 -11.04 6.01
C LYS A 5 -12.59 -11.87 4.90
N SER A 6 -11.89 -12.87 4.40
CA SER A 6 -12.39 -13.79 3.38
C SER A 6 -12.02 -15.22 3.76
N ASP A 7 -13.03 -16.09 3.83
CA ASP A 7 -12.85 -17.49 4.19
C ASP A 7 -12.17 -18.29 3.07
N SER A 8 -12.32 -17.89 1.80
CA SER A 8 -11.63 -18.54 0.68
C SER A 8 -10.13 -18.25 0.70
N TYR A 9 -9.72 -17.02 1.00
CA TYR A 9 -8.32 -16.67 1.21
C TYR A 9 -7.74 -17.39 2.44
N ALA A 10 -8.48 -17.41 3.55
CA ALA A 10 -8.05 -18.14 4.75
C ALA A 10 -7.90 -19.64 4.51
N ALA A 11 -8.83 -20.27 3.77
CA ALA A 11 -8.75 -21.68 3.38
C ALA A 11 -7.56 -21.98 2.46
N ALA A 12 -7.16 -21.01 1.64
CA ALA A 12 -5.94 -21.08 0.83
C ALA A 12 -4.65 -20.79 1.64
N GLY A 13 -4.75 -20.58 2.96
CA GLY A 13 -3.63 -20.28 3.85
C GLY A 13 -3.18 -18.81 3.85
N VAL A 14 -3.98 -17.89 3.32
CA VAL A 14 -3.66 -16.46 3.22
C VAL A 14 -4.25 -15.70 4.42
N ASP A 15 -3.38 -15.02 5.17
CA ASP A 15 -3.78 -14.08 6.23
C ASP A 15 -3.80 -12.64 5.71
N ILE A 16 -5.00 -12.14 5.42
CA ILE A 16 -5.22 -10.76 4.95
C ILE A 16 -4.82 -9.73 6.03
N THR A 17 -5.03 -10.05 7.31
CA THR A 17 -4.74 -9.14 8.41
C THR A 17 -3.25 -8.94 8.62
N ALA A 18 -2.46 -10.01 8.41
CA ALA A 18 -1.01 -9.93 8.36
C ALA A 18 -0.53 -9.03 7.22
N GLY A 19 -1.22 -9.06 6.07
CA GLY A 19 -0.97 -8.14 4.95
C GLY A 19 -1.13 -6.67 5.34
N TYR A 20 -2.22 -6.32 6.01
CA TYR A 20 -2.42 -4.94 6.51
C TYR A 20 -1.34 -4.52 7.50
N ARG A 21 -0.95 -5.41 8.42
CA ARG A 21 0.15 -5.14 9.36
C ARG A 21 1.47 -4.91 8.64
N ALA A 22 1.76 -5.69 7.60
CA ALA A 22 2.97 -5.52 6.82
C ALA A 22 3.01 -4.15 6.12
N VAL A 23 1.90 -3.71 5.53
CA VAL A 23 1.78 -2.37 4.93
C VAL A 23 2.07 -1.27 5.96
N GLU A 24 1.47 -1.36 7.16
CA GLU A 24 1.72 -0.37 8.23
C GLU A 24 3.18 -0.34 8.68
N LEU A 25 3.83 -1.49 8.80
CA LEU A 25 5.26 -1.57 9.15
C LEU A 25 6.16 -0.95 8.06
N MET A 26 5.79 -1.12 6.78
CA MET A 26 6.56 -0.58 5.67
C MET A 26 6.39 0.93 5.48
N ARG A 27 5.28 1.53 5.97
CA ARG A 27 4.92 2.93 5.70
C ARG A 27 6.04 3.92 5.98
N ALA A 28 6.68 3.83 7.16
CA ALA A 28 7.76 4.74 7.52
C ALA A 28 9.02 4.59 6.64
N HIS A 29 9.24 3.42 6.06
CA HIS A 29 10.36 3.17 5.16
C HIS A 29 10.08 3.70 3.75
N VAL A 30 8.86 3.49 3.25
CA VAL A 30 8.42 4.02 1.95
C VAL A 30 8.30 5.54 1.96
N ALA A 31 7.83 6.13 3.07
CA ALA A 31 7.76 7.59 3.19
C ALA A 31 9.11 8.29 2.97
N ARG A 32 10.24 7.64 3.32
CA ARG A 32 11.59 8.19 3.09
C ARG A 32 12.00 8.20 1.62
N THR A 33 11.31 7.47 0.75
CA THR A 33 11.64 7.38 -0.68
C THR A 33 10.73 8.24 -1.54
N MET A 34 9.84 9.05 -0.94
CA MET A 34 8.94 9.94 -1.66
C MET A 34 9.72 11.02 -2.42
N THR A 35 9.38 11.21 -3.69
CA THR A 35 9.94 12.26 -4.56
C THR A 35 8.83 13.22 -4.98
N ALA A 36 9.20 14.36 -5.59
CA ALA A 36 8.25 15.43 -5.92
C ALA A 36 7.06 14.99 -6.79
N GLY A 37 7.26 14.02 -7.70
CA GLY A 37 6.18 13.51 -8.55
C GLY A 37 5.28 12.48 -7.86
N ALA A 38 5.67 11.89 -6.72
CA ALA A 38 4.86 10.86 -6.09
C ALA A 38 3.68 11.47 -5.33
N LEU A 39 2.44 11.17 -5.78
CA LEU A 39 1.22 11.83 -5.29
C LEU A 39 0.45 11.03 -4.22
N THR A 40 0.78 9.76 -4.05
CA THR A 40 0.01 8.82 -3.21
C THR A 40 0.93 7.94 -2.38
N ASP A 41 0.47 7.55 -1.19
CA ASP A 41 1.15 6.59 -0.31
C ASP A 41 0.70 5.13 -0.59
N ILE A 42 1.30 4.16 0.10
CA ILE A 42 1.00 2.73 -0.03
C ILE A 42 -0.29 2.31 0.69
N GLY A 43 -0.92 1.24 0.19
CA GLY A 43 -2.13 0.63 0.77
C GLY A 43 -3.42 0.88 -0.03
N GLY A 44 -3.38 1.74 -1.04
CA GLY A 44 -4.42 1.86 -2.06
C GLY A 44 -4.28 0.82 -3.18
N PHE A 45 -5.24 0.82 -4.12
CA PHE A 45 -5.22 -0.09 -5.29
C PHE A 45 -3.99 0.14 -6.20
N GLY A 46 -3.53 1.38 -6.32
CA GLY A 46 -2.38 1.77 -7.13
C GLY A 46 -1.81 3.10 -6.67
N GLY A 47 -0.62 3.43 -7.18
CA GLY A 47 0.04 4.70 -6.94
C GLY A 47 -0.08 5.67 -8.12
N LEU A 48 0.00 6.96 -7.84
CA LEU A 48 -0.02 8.03 -8.85
C LEU A 48 1.31 8.78 -8.83
N PHE A 49 1.77 9.16 -10.02
CA PHE A 49 2.98 9.95 -10.23
C PHE A 49 2.72 11.08 -11.23
N GLU A 50 3.04 12.31 -10.85
CA GLU A 50 3.02 13.49 -11.71
C GLU A 50 4.33 13.64 -12.47
N LEU A 51 4.24 13.80 -13.78
CA LEU A 51 5.39 14.04 -14.64
C LEU A 51 5.72 15.54 -14.68
N ASP A 52 7.00 15.87 -14.60
CA ASP A 52 7.48 17.21 -14.93
C ASP A 52 7.46 17.39 -16.45
N LEU A 53 6.71 18.39 -16.93
CA LEU A 53 6.52 18.68 -18.34
C LEU A 53 7.25 19.97 -18.78
N THR A 54 8.04 20.58 -17.89
CA THR A 54 8.67 21.91 -18.09
C THR A 54 10.03 21.88 -18.80
N GLY A 55 10.37 20.76 -19.46
CA GLY A 55 11.64 20.53 -20.14
C GLY A 55 12.06 21.61 -21.15
#